data_AF-W4SBP0-F1
#
_entry.id   AF-W4SBP0-F1
#
_cell.length_a   1.000
_cell.length_b   1.000
_cell.length_c   1.000
_cell.angle_alpha   90.00
_cell.angle_beta   90.00
_cell.angle_gamma   90.00
#
_symmetry.space_group_name_H-M   'P 1'
#
loop_
_entity.id
_entity.type
_entity.pdbx_description
1 polymer ?
#
loop_
_entity_poly.entity_id
_entity_poly.type
_entity_poly.pdbx_seq_one_letter_code
_entity_poly.pdbx_strand_id
1 'polypeptide(L)'
;LADAQVSVHGDTAALDVVRNAQGRHTLATRAGTGRADGQLRWIRGALQPGSQLQWRAPLHDSTRTPAALLGALAAQLQVDQDMRLQVSMPEPADAGLTLDADLRVQGRQLPLQSMRSLLPRTSGHARLHWQLSSLSWIPALFPDVDWLTLDGDGLVDADLRIDRGQLGAGSRLQVPHVRAHVGVMGHAIDGQASADLRVSADANGQLLPALALQMQQFSIAHSDAPTRPFVQGRDLRLDLQTRADARNLATLRDATRAHLVFANARVPDLRAYNRYLPQQQLRFDGGNGVLSGDLQIEPGGRIGKGGLRIGARAARLQFAGLALRGDVDADLRLQRGDLRAENFRLDASTIQLRNIGFTGPDGQRRDGWWARIVLEDTRMQWRQPVGVDGRVRIQVRDLAFLMALYARDRSIPNWMLRLVDAGQAQVTGRVHWQGDTVIVDRLQARNQRFQVDARLRLQGSQRSGSLLARWGMLSAAVGLRGQTPEWHLLRAPEWYQAQPDLLR
;
A
#
# COMPACT_ATOMS: atom_id res chain seq x y z
N LEU A 1 40.57 18.84 -21.81
CA LEU A 1 40.32 17.63 -22.62
C LEU A 1 41.66 16.98 -22.86
N ALA A 2 41.88 15.78 -22.34
CA ALA A 2 43.16 15.09 -22.43
C ALA A 2 43.12 14.07 -23.58
N ASP A 3 44.23 13.95 -24.28
CA ASP A 3 44.49 12.87 -25.22
C ASP A 3 45.46 11.90 -24.53
N ALA A 4 45.15 10.61 -24.59
CA ALA A 4 45.92 9.58 -23.92
C ALA A 4 45.96 8.33 -24.81
N GLN A 5 47.14 7.74 -24.91
CA GLN A 5 47.30 6.41 -25.46
C GLN A 5 47.84 5.53 -24.35
N VAL A 6 47.10 4.47 -24.03
CA VAL A 6 47.45 3.52 -22.98
C VAL A 6 47.61 2.15 -23.65
N SER A 7 48.84 1.65 -23.68
CA SER A 7 49.11 0.25 -23.97
C SER A 7 49.17 -0.49 -22.64
N VAL A 8 48.29 -1.46 -22.45
CA VAL A 8 48.23 -2.31 -21.27
C VAL A 8 48.78 -3.68 -21.65
N HIS A 9 49.87 -4.06 -21.01
CA HIS A 9 50.44 -5.41 -21.09
C HIS A 9 51.01 -5.72 -19.72
N GLY A 10 50.30 -6.51 -18.92
CA GLY A 10 50.78 -6.79 -17.58
C GLY A 10 49.83 -7.60 -16.72
N ASP A 11 50.39 -8.01 -15.59
CA ASP A 11 49.67 -8.75 -14.57
C ASP A 11 48.71 -7.81 -13.84
N THR A 12 47.50 -8.29 -13.60
CA THR A 12 46.46 -7.60 -12.84
C THR A 12 46.09 -8.41 -11.61
N ALA A 13 45.35 -7.80 -10.69
CA ALA A 13 44.79 -8.51 -9.55
C ALA A 13 43.93 -9.71 -10.01
N ALA A 14 43.96 -10.78 -9.21
CA ALA A 14 42.94 -11.82 -9.21
C ALA A 14 41.71 -11.33 -8.43
N LEU A 15 40.60 -12.06 -8.55
CA LEU A 15 39.37 -11.77 -7.83
C LEU A 15 39.11 -12.88 -6.80
N ASP A 16 38.81 -12.50 -5.57
CA ASP A 16 38.32 -13.40 -4.54
C ASP A 16 36.81 -13.31 -4.43
N VAL A 17 36.16 -14.46 -4.47
CA VAL A 17 34.78 -14.61 -4.00
C VAL A 17 34.84 -14.90 -2.51
N VAL A 18 34.55 -13.89 -1.70
CA VAL A 18 34.49 -14.02 -0.24
C VAL A 18 33.06 -14.32 0.16
N ARG A 19 32.84 -15.36 0.98
CA ARG A 19 31.55 -15.58 1.64
C ARG A 19 31.59 -14.94 3.02
N ASN A 20 30.73 -13.95 3.28
CA ASN A 20 30.65 -13.35 4.61
C ASN A 20 29.93 -14.30 5.61
N ALA A 21 29.94 -13.96 6.90
CA ALA A 21 29.31 -14.77 7.96
C ALA A 21 27.79 -15.00 7.79
N GLN A 22 27.14 -14.28 6.88
CA GLN A 22 25.72 -14.42 6.52
C GLN A 22 25.51 -15.27 5.26
N GLY A 23 26.58 -15.86 4.70
CA GLY A 23 26.52 -16.67 3.49
C GLY A 23 26.62 -15.89 2.18
N ARG A 24 26.84 -14.56 2.21
CA ARG A 24 26.83 -13.68 1.02
C ARG A 24 28.15 -13.69 0.27
N HIS A 25 28.09 -13.74 -1.05
CA HIS A 25 29.25 -13.63 -1.94
C HIS A 25 29.59 -12.16 -2.24
N THR A 26 30.81 -11.73 -1.92
CA THR A 26 31.36 -10.42 -2.32
C THR A 26 32.64 -10.61 -3.11
N LEU A 27 32.87 -9.77 -4.13
CA LEU A 27 34.13 -9.75 -4.85
C LEU A 27 35.14 -8.82 -4.15
N ALA A 28 36.32 -9.34 -3.87
CA ALA A 28 37.47 -8.56 -3.40
C ALA A 28 38.63 -8.74 -4.39
N THR A 29 39.48 -7.72 -4.51
CA THR A 29 40.72 -7.84 -5.29
C THR A 29 41.77 -8.56 -4.46
N ARG A 30 42.43 -9.56 -5.04
CA ARG A 30 43.57 -10.28 -4.46
C ARG A 30 44.80 -10.07 -5.33
N ALA A 31 45.99 -10.01 -4.72
CA ALA A 31 47.24 -10.13 -5.46
C ALA A 31 47.28 -11.49 -6.18
N GLY A 32 47.37 -11.49 -7.50
CA GLY A 32 47.31 -12.73 -8.29
C GLY A 32 47.69 -12.51 -9.76
N THR A 33 47.50 -13.55 -10.57
CA THR A 33 47.96 -13.63 -11.97
C THR A 33 46.85 -13.28 -12.97
N GLY A 34 46.06 -12.26 -12.67
CA GLY A 34 45.19 -11.67 -13.71
C GLY A 34 46.06 -11.10 -14.83
N ARG A 35 45.48 -10.89 -16.01
CA ARG A 35 46.21 -10.38 -17.17
C ARG A 35 45.35 -9.39 -17.94
N ALA A 36 45.93 -8.24 -18.27
CA ALA A 36 45.33 -7.28 -19.17
C ALA A 36 46.25 -7.03 -20.36
N ASP A 37 45.68 -7.12 -21.55
CA ASP A 37 46.38 -7.02 -22.82
C ASP A 37 45.56 -6.16 -23.79
N GLY A 38 46.14 -5.08 -24.29
CA GLY A 38 45.48 -4.24 -25.28
C GLY A 38 46.06 -2.84 -25.42
N GLN A 39 45.41 -2.06 -26.29
CA GLN A 39 45.75 -0.67 -26.55
C GLN A 39 44.46 0.15 -26.59
N LEU A 40 44.37 1.14 -25.72
CA LEU A 40 43.29 2.12 -25.69
C LEU A 40 43.84 3.47 -26.16
N ARG A 41 43.26 3.98 -27.24
CA ARG A 41 43.54 5.34 -27.73
C ARG A 41 42.35 6.22 -27.38
N TRP A 42 42.60 7.28 -26.62
CA TRP A 42 41.60 8.23 -26.15
C TRP A 42 41.96 9.61 -26.69
N ILE A 43 41.05 10.23 -27.44
CA ILE A 43 41.20 11.62 -27.90
C ILE A 43 39.95 12.40 -27.50
N ARG A 44 40.12 13.51 -26.78
CA ARG A 44 39.06 14.46 -26.41
C ARG A 44 37.76 13.83 -25.87
N GLY A 45 37.86 12.89 -24.93
CA GLY A 45 36.66 12.26 -24.35
C GLY A 45 36.12 11.04 -25.10
N ALA A 46 36.73 10.66 -26.24
CA ALA A 46 36.30 9.52 -27.05
C ALA A 46 37.42 8.49 -27.31
N LEU A 47 37.08 7.20 -27.18
CA LEU A 47 37.94 6.12 -27.64
C LEU A 47 38.05 6.13 -29.18
N GLN A 48 39.21 5.78 -29.70
CA GLN A 48 39.48 5.77 -31.12
C GLN A 48 39.26 4.39 -31.73
N PRO A 49 38.84 4.30 -33.01
CA PRO A 49 38.73 3.04 -33.72
C PRO A 49 40.05 2.26 -33.68
N GLY A 50 39.94 0.94 -33.57
CA GLY A 50 41.07 0.04 -33.36
C GLY A 50 41.58 -0.02 -31.92
N SER A 51 40.91 0.64 -30.97
CA SER A 51 41.18 0.40 -29.54
C SER A 51 40.62 -0.95 -29.12
N GLN A 52 41.43 -1.73 -28.41
CA GLN A 52 41.04 -3.04 -27.91
C GLN A 52 41.62 -3.26 -26.51
N LEU A 53 40.87 -3.90 -25.63
CA LEU A 53 41.36 -4.32 -24.32
C LEU A 53 40.78 -5.69 -24.01
N GLN A 54 41.65 -6.65 -23.71
CA GLN A 54 41.27 -7.93 -23.15
C GLN A 54 41.74 -7.97 -21.70
N TRP A 55 40.86 -8.36 -20.81
CA TRP A 55 41.15 -8.52 -19.40
C TRP A 55 40.67 -9.89 -18.94
N ARG A 56 41.54 -10.63 -18.26
CA ARG A 56 41.22 -11.91 -17.64
C ARG A 56 41.65 -11.87 -16.19
N ALA A 57 40.72 -12.10 -15.27
CA ALA A 57 41.03 -12.18 -13.85
C ALA A 57 40.60 -13.55 -13.30
N PRO A 58 41.53 -14.38 -12.79
CA PRO A 58 41.17 -15.64 -12.15
C PRO A 58 40.35 -15.37 -10.89
N LEU A 59 39.33 -16.19 -10.67
CA LEU A 59 38.43 -16.16 -9.53
C LEU A 59 38.86 -17.23 -8.54
N HIS A 60 39.06 -16.87 -7.29
CA HIS A 60 39.38 -17.80 -6.21
C HIS A 60 38.29 -17.79 -5.14
N ASP A 61 38.04 -18.96 -4.55
CA ASP A 61 37.22 -19.11 -3.35
C ASP A 61 38.10 -18.92 -2.12
N SER A 62 37.99 -17.75 -1.47
CA SER A 62 38.79 -17.47 -0.27
C SER A 62 38.25 -18.16 0.99
N THR A 63 37.11 -18.86 0.89
CA THR A 63 36.47 -19.56 2.02
C THR A 63 37.02 -20.97 2.22
N ARG A 64 37.71 -21.53 1.22
CA ARG A 64 38.44 -22.80 1.30
C ARG A 64 39.92 -22.55 1.54
N THR A 65 40.57 -23.40 2.32
CA THR A 65 42.02 -23.35 2.55
C THR A 65 42.64 -24.68 2.07
N PRO A 66 43.47 -24.67 1.00
CA PRO A 66 43.87 -23.51 0.18
C PRO A 66 42.72 -22.97 -0.69
N ALA A 67 42.84 -21.71 -1.11
CA ALA A 67 41.82 -21.03 -1.90
C ALA A 67 41.66 -21.69 -3.29
N ALA A 68 40.51 -22.31 -3.52
CA ALA A 68 40.25 -23.06 -4.74
C ALA A 68 40.07 -22.10 -5.93
N LEU A 69 40.68 -22.40 -7.08
CA LEU A 69 40.39 -21.69 -8.32
C LEU A 69 38.97 -22.05 -8.78
N LEU A 70 38.13 -21.03 -8.85
CA LEU A 70 36.73 -21.13 -9.24
C LEU A 70 36.56 -21.03 -10.77
N GLY A 71 37.33 -20.16 -11.41
CA GLY A 71 37.24 -19.90 -12.86
C GLY A 71 38.01 -18.63 -13.23
N ALA A 72 37.60 -17.96 -14.30
CA ALA A 72 38.13 -16.64 -14.66
C ALA A 72 37.02 -15.75 -15.24
N LEU A 73 37.03 -14.48 -14.84
CA LEU A 73 36.26 -13.43 -15.50
C LEU A 73 37.06 -12.95 -16.70
N ALA A 74 36.50 -13.05 -17.89
CA ALA A 74 37.08 -12.53 -19.12
C ALA A 74 36.23 -11.38 -19.65
N ALA A 75 36.82 -10.20 -19.83
CA ALA A 75 36.20 -9.04 -20.44
C ALA A 75 36.98 -8.62 -21.68
N GLN A 76 36.28 -8.28 -22.75
CA GLN A 76 36.84 -7.79 -24.00
C GLN A 76 36.11 -6.52 -24.44
N LEU A 77 36.86 -5.45 -24.62
CA LEU A 77 36.41 -4.20 -25.23
C LEU A 77 37.01 -4.10 -26.62
N GLN A 78 36.18 -3.82 -27.62
CA GLN A 78 36.60 -3.47 -28.98
C GLN A 78 35.92 -2.16 -29.37
N VAL A 79 36.67 -1.27 -29.99
CA VAL A 79 36.16 0.03 -30.44
C VAL A 79 36.37 0.16 -31.93
N ASP A 80 35.28 0.36 -32.66
CA ASP A 80 35.30 0.75 -34.06
C ASP A 80 34.48 2.03 -34.23
N GLN A 81 33.36 2.03 -34.96
CA GLN A 81 32.40 3.14 -34.93
C GLN A 81 31.65 3.22 -33.58
N ASP A 82 31.39 2.05 -33.00
CA ASP A 82 30.74 1.84 -31.71
C ASP A 82 31.67 1.06 -30.78
N MET A 83 31.36 1.05 -29.49
CA MET A 83 32.07 0.23 -28.50
C MET A 83 31.32 -1.10 -28.32
N ARG A 84 32.03 -2.23 -28.43
CA ARG A 84 31.51 -3.56 -28.09
C ARG A 84 32.22 -4.07 -26.84
N LEU A 85 31.43 -4.42 -25.83
CA LEU A 85 31.89 -4.99 -24.57
C LEU A 85 31.33 -6.40 -24.44
N GLN A 86 32.21 -7.38 -24.38
CA GLN A 86 31.88 -8.77 -24.07
C GLN A 86 32.42 -9.10 -22.69
N VAL A 87 31.60 -9.68 -21.82
CA VAL A 87 31.99 -10.13 -20.49
C VAL A 87 31.49 -11.55 -20.32
N SER A 88 32.38 -12.46 -19.94
CA SER A 88 32.03 -13.86 -19.67
C SER A 88 32.68 -14.32 -18.37
N MET A 89 31.88 -15.00 -17.57
CA MET A 89 32.25 -15.64 -16.32
C MET A 89 31.45 -16.94 -16.25
N PRO A 90 32.00 -18.05 -16.77
CA PRO A 90 31.32 -19.35 -16.74
C PRO A 90 31.15 -19.82 -15.30
N GLU A 91 30.11 -20.64 -15.06
CA GLU A 91 29.73 -21.12 -13.73
C GLU A 91 30.93 -21.72 -12.99
N PRO A 92 31.45 -21.02 -11.98
CA PRO A 92 32.52 -21.54 -11.18
C PRO A 92 31.95 -22.66 -10.30
N ALA A 93 32.62 -23.81 -10.26
CA ALA A 93 32.17 -24.97 -9.50
C ALA A 93 31.84 -24.56 -8.05
N ASP A 94 30.59 -24.76 -7.64
CA ASP A 94 30.04 -24.47 -6.31
C ASP A 94 29.91 -22.98 -5.91
N ALA A 95 30.08 -22.04 -6.84
CA ALA A 95 29.98 -20.60 -6.53
C ALA A 95 28.60 -19.98 -6.78
N GLY A 96 27.78 -20.56 -7.68
CA GLY A 96 26.47 -20.00 -8.02
C GLY A 96 26.55 -18.57 -8.57
N LEU A 97 27.59 -18.26 -9.34
CA LEU A 97 27.84 -16.95 -9.94
C LEU A 97 28.07 -17.10 -11.45
N THR A 98 27.19 -16.61 -12.30
CA THR A 98 27.42 -16.55 -13.75
C THR A 98 27.19 -15.16 -14.27
N LEU A 99 27.99 -14.77 -15.27
CA LEU A 99 27.81 -13.52 -16.01
C LEU A 99 28.18 -13.77 -17.46
N ASP A 100 27.27 -13.46 -18.38
CA ASP A 100 27.49 -13.50 -19.81
C ASP A 100 26.82 -12.26 -20.41
N ALA A 101 27.59 -11.36 -21.00
CA ALA A 101 27.08 -10.13 -21.55
C ALA A 101 27.78 -9.80 -22.87
N ASP A 102 27.00 -9.45 -23.89
CA ASP A 102 27.49 -8.87 -25.14
C ASP A 102 26.71 -7.58 -25.39
N LEU A 103 27.39 -6.46 -25.17
CA LEU A 103 26.83 -5.12 -25.18
C LEU A 103 27.49 -4.28 -26.28
N ARG A 104 26.68 -3.62 -27.09
CA ARG A 104 27.08 -2.60 -28.05
C ARG A 104 26.62 -1.24 -27.55
N VAL A 105 27.57 -0.36 -27.30
CA VAL A 105 27.33 1.04 -26.94
C VAL A 105 27.54 1.88 -28.19
N GLN A 106 26.48 2.54 -28.65
CA GLN A 106 26.57 3.41 -29.81
C GLN A 106 27.50 4.58 -29.53
N GLY A 107 28.39 4.89 -30.46
CA GLY A 107 29.43 5.90 -30.32
C GLY A 107 30.60 5.48 -29.44
N ARG A 108 31.50 6.44 -29.23
CA ARG A 108 32.83 6.18 -28.63
C ARG A 108 33.14 7.06 -27.41
N GLN A 109 32.22 7.93 -27.03
CA GLN A 109 32.41 8.83 -25.89
C GLN A 109 32.22 8.06 -24.58
N LEU A 110 33.21 8.15 -23.68
CA LEU A 110 33.14 7.58 -22.34
C LEU A 110 32.96 8.70 -21.30
N PRO A 111 31.75 8.87 -20.75
CA PRO A 111 31.46 9.84 -19.73
C PRO A 111 31.98 9.33 -18.38
N LEU A 112 33.24 9.66 -18.06
CA LEU A 112 33.92 9.23 -16.83
C LEU A 112 33.16 9.59 -15.54
N GLN A 113 32.43 10.70 -15.54
CA GLN A 113 31.67 11.16 -14.36
C GLN A 113 30.26 10.55 -14.28
N SER A 114 29.72 10.04 -15.39
CA SER A 114 28.33 9.57 -15.45
C SER A 114 28.18 8.40 -16.40
N MET A 115 28.78 7.25 -16.05
CA MET A 115 28.67 6.01 -16.84
C MET A 115 27.21 5.63 -17.16
N ARG A 116 26.24 6.04 -16.31
CA ARG A 116 24.79 5.86 -16.58
C ARG A 116 24.32 6.53 -17.88
N SER A 117 24.99 7.56 -18.37
CA SER A 117 24.65 8.22 -19.63
C SER A 117 24.99 7.39 -20.88
N LEU A 118 25.69 6.26 -20.72
CA LEU A 118 25.87 5.26 -21.78
C LEU A 118 24.62 4.39 -21.99
N LEU A 119 23.78 4.22 -20.96
CA LEU A 119 22.61 3.33 -21.00
C LEU A 119 21.71 3.60 -22.22
N PRO A 120 21.26 4.84 -22.52
CA PRO A 120 20.34 5.12 -23.64
C PRO A 120 20.89 4.75 -25.02
N ARG A 121 22.18 4.45 -25.11
CA ARG A 121 22.88 4.09 -26.35
C ARG A 121 23.41 2.66 -26.32
N THR A 122 23.15 1.92 -25.25
CA THR A 122 23.60 0.54 -25.07
C THR A 122 22.53 -0.43 -25.53
N SER A 123 22.89 -1.42 -26.35
CA SER A 123 22.00 -2.50 -26.80
C SER A 123 22.75 -3.83 -26.75
N GLY A 124 22.07 -4.95 -26.56
CA GLY A 124 22.72 -6.25 -26.46
C GLY A 124 21.95 -7.25 -25.61
N HIS A 125 22.66 -8.22 -25.05
CA HIS A 125 22.10 -9.17 -24.09
C HIS A 125 23.00 -9.31 -22.88
N ALA A 126 22.39 -9.63 -21.74
CA ALA A 126 23.09 -9.90 -20.51
C ALA A 126 22.35 -10.99 -19.73
N ARG A 127 23.01 -12.12 -19.49
CA ARG A 127 22.59 -13.17 -18.56
C ARG A 127 23.44 -13.08 -17.31
N LEU A 128 22.80 -13.05 -16.15
CA LEU A 128 23.49 -13.03 -14.87
C LEU A 128 22.76 -13.92 -13.86
N HIS A 129 23.54 -14.67 -13.10
CA HIS A 129 23.09 -15.35 -11.90
C HIS A 129 24.02 -14.90 -10.77
N TRP A 130 23.56 -14.02 -9.90
CA TRP A 130 24.44 -13.40 -8.89
C TRP A 130 23.67 -13.04 -7.63
N GLN A 131 24.20 -13.44 -6.47
CA GLN A 131 23.85 -12.84 -5.18
C GLN A 131 24.39 -11.41 -5.02
N LEU A 132 23.54 -10.41 -5.26
CA LEU A 132 23.89 -9.01 -5.09
C LEU A 132 23.78 -8.61 -3.62
N SER A 133 24.68 -7.74 -3.16
CA SER A 133 24.69 -7.21 -1.78
C SER A 133 23.64 -6.11 -1.56
N SER A 134 23.12 -5.53 -2.64
CA SER A 134 22.02 -4.59 -2.64
C SER A 134 21.14 -4.78 -3.86
N LEU A 135 19.83 -4.77 -3.65
CA LEU A 135 18.79 -4.78 -4.67
C LEU A 135 18.13 -3.41 -4.85
N SER A 136 18.67 -2.37 -4.22
CA SER A 136 18.15 -1.00 -4.30
C SER A 136 18.22 -0.39 -5.69
N TRP A 137 18.95 -1.02 -6.61
CA TRP A 137 18.98 -0.66 -8.03
C TRP A 137 17.73 -1.10 -8.80
N ILE A 138 17.00 -2.14 -8.34
CA ILE A 138 15.78 -2.61 -9.02
C ILE A 138 14.70 -1.52 -8.99
N PRO A 139 14.36 -0.91 -7.83
CA PRO A 139 13.49 0.26 -7.79
C PRO A 139 14.02 1.43 -8.63
N ALA A 140 15.34 1.62 -8.71
CA ALA A 140 15.95 2.68 -9.50
C ALA A 140 15.78 2.50 -11.02
N LEU A 141 15.37 1.32 -11.50
CA LEU A 141 14.90 1.12 -12.87
C LEU A 141 13.51 1.72 -13.12
N PHE A 142 12.80 2.12 -12.05
CA PHE A 142 11.47 2.72 -12.07
C PHE A 142 11.52 4.13 -11.47
N PRO A 143 11.70 5.16 -12.29
CA PRO A 143 11.60 6.55 -11.84
C PRO A 143 10.23 6.85 -11.22
N ASP A 144 10.24 7.72 -10.21
CA ASP A 144 9.08 8.22 -9.47
C ASP A 144 8.29 7.18 -8.64
N VAL A 145 8.92 6.05 -8.34
CA VAL A 145 8.42 5.01 -7.43
C VAL A 145 9.08 5.17 -6.05
N ASP A 146 9.01 6.36 -5.47
CA ASP A 146 9.53 6.66 -4.11
C ASP A 146 8.84 5.84 -3.01
N TRP A 147 7.78 5.14 -3.39
CA TRP A 147 6.92 4.32 -2.57
C TRP A 147 7.39 2.85 -2.52
N LEU A 148 8.36 2.43 -3.36
CA LEU A 148 8.89 1.05 -3.36
C LEU A 148 10.41 1.08 -3.16
N THR A 149 10.90 0.50 -2.06
CA THR A 149 12.33 0.20 -1.90
C THR A 149 12.53 -1.32 -1.77
N LEU A 150 13.49 -1.84 -2.51
CA LEU A 150 13.90 -3.24 -2.41
C LEU A 150 15.27 -3.22 -1.78
N ASP A 151 15.28 -3.33 -0.46
CA ASP A 151 16.49 -3.26 0.33
C ASP A 151 16.86 -4.64 0.83
N GLY A 152 17.99 -5.13 0.36
CA GLY A 152 18.49 -6.43 0.79
C GLY A 152 19.49 -6.99 -0.18
N ASP A 153 20.12 -8.06 0.27
CA ASP A 153 20.80 -8.98 -0.58
C ASP A 153 19.81 -10.01 -1.14
N GLY A 154 20.09 -10.53 -2.32
CA GLY A 154 19.28 -11.59 -2.90
C GLY A 154 19.96 -12.18 -4.11
N LEU A 155 19.69 -13.46 -4.35
CA LEU A 155 20.05 -14.12 -5.57
C LEU A 155 19.22 -13.54 -6.71
N VAL A 156 19.88 -13.03 -7.75
CA VAL A 156 19.24 -12.50 -8.94
C VAL A 156 19.57 -13.42 -10.10
N ASP A 157 18.55 -13.91 -10.77
CA ASP A 157 18.65 -14.62 -12.04
C ASP A 157 18.02 -13.73 -13.11
N ALA A 158 18.82 -13.21 -14.03
CA ALA A 158 18.31 -12.37 -15.10
C ALA A 158 18.84 -12.82 -16.47
N ASP A 159 17.96 -12.74 -17.47
CA ASP A 159 18.27 -12.87 -18.88
C ASP A 159 17.64 -11.67 -19.56
N LEU A 160 18.46 -10.67 -19.85
CA LEU A 160 18.05 -9.34 -20.25
C LEU A 160 18.40 -9.12 -21.71
N ARG A 161 17.43 -8.63 -22.48
CA ARG A 161 17.65 -8.08 -23.82
C ARG A 161 17.56 -6.58 -23.70
N ILE A 162 18.57 -5.87 -24.19
CA ILE A 162 18.67 -4.43 -24.05
C ILE A 162 18.60 -3.82 -25.45
N ASP A 163 17.68 -2.89 -25.67
CA ASP A 163 17.60 -2.05 -26.87
C ASP A 163 17.67 -0.59 -26.46
N ARG A 164 18.78 0.09 -26.79
CA ARG A 164 19.03 1.51 -26.48
C ARG A 164 18.70 1.87 -25.02
N GLY A 165 19.18 1.04 -24.09
CA GLY A 165 19.02 1.21 -22.65
C GLY A 165 17.69 0.74 -22.08
N GLN A 166 16.81 0.17 -22.91
CA GLN A 166 15.49 -0.32 -22.51
C GLN A 166 15.46 -1.84 -22.53
N LEU A 167 14.69 -2.44 -21.63
CA LEU A 167 14.48 -3.88 -21.65
C LEU A 167 13.57 -4.25 -22.85
N GLY A 168 14.08 -5.10 -23.73
CA GLY A 168 13.36 -5.62 -24.88
C GLY A 168 12.53 -6.87 -24.55
N ALA A 169 11.64 -7.23 -25.47
CA ALA A 169 10.80 -8.42 -25.36
C ALA A 169 11.62 -9.70 -25.19
N GLY A 170 11.21 -10.56 -24.26
CA GLY A 170 11.92 -11.78 -23.86
C GLY A 170 12.81 -11.60 -22.64
N SER A 171 12.98 -10.39 -22.12
CA SER A 171 13.73 -10.16 -20.88
C SER A 171 13.02 -10.77 -19.67
N ARG A 172 13.76 -11.47 -18.81
CA ARG A 172 13.32 -12.03 -17.52
C ARG A 172 14.28 -11.63 -16.41
N LEU A 173 13.75 -11.37 -15.22
CA LEU A 173 14.52 -11.20 -14.00
C LEU A 173 13.74 -11.81 -12.84
N GLN A 174 14.40 -12.66 -12.06
CA GLN A 174 13.83 -13.35 -10.92
C GLN A 174 14.71 -13.09 -9.69
N VAL A 175 14.04 -12.78 -8.60
CA VAL A 175 14.64 -12.62 -7.27
C VAL A 175 13.85 -13.51 -6.31
N PRO A 176 14.32 -14.75 -6.05
CA PRO A 176 13.56 -15.71 -5.24
C PRO A 176 13.40 -15.28 -3.78
N HIS A 177 14.40 -14.57 -3.23
CA HIS A 177 14.39 -14.13 -1.85
C HIS A 177 14.99 -12.72 -1.75
N VAL A 178 14.18 -11.78 -1.25
CA VAL A 178 14.58 -10.39 -0.96
C VAL A 178 13.78 -9.88 0.24
N ARG A 179 14.32 -8.93 1.00
CA ARG A 179 13.48 -8.12 1.91
C ARG A 179 12.94 -6.93 1.12
N ALA A 180 11.63 -6.80 1.09
CA ALA A 180 10.96 -5.71 0.39
C ALA A 180 10.38 -4.74 1.42
N HIS A 181 10.56 -3.46 1.14
CA HIS A 181 9.97 -2.37 1.90
C HIS A 181 9.10 -1.51 0.95
N VAL A 182 7.82 -1.42 1.24
CA VAL A 182 6.86 -0.74 0.36
C VAL A 182 6.13 0.31 1.17
N GLY A 183 6.40 1.58 0.89
CA GLY A 183 5.65 2.71 1.41
C GLY A 183 4.38 2.96 0.59
N VAL A 184 3.19 3.04 1.18
CA VAL A 184 1.96 3.45 0.47
C VAL A 184 1.06 4.25 1.41
N MET A 185 0.59 5.43 0.97
CA MET A 185 -0.36 6.27 1.74
C MET A 185 0.07 6.53 3.21
N GLY A 186 1.36 6.77 3.47
CA GLY A 186 1.88 7.01 4.83
C GLY A 186 2.01 5.75 5.70
N HIS A 187 1.93 4.56 5.08
CA HIS A 187 2.19 3.27 5.69
C HIS A 187 3.45 2.63 5.12
N ALA A 188 4.19 1.92 5.96
CA ALA A 188 5.34 1.10 5.57
C ALA A 188 4.93 -0.38 5.63
N ILE A 189 5.20 -1.11 4.56
CA ILE A 189 4.96 -2.54 4.45
C ILE A 189 6.31 -3.24 4.36
N ASP A 190 6.62 -4.07 5.34
CA ASP A 190 7.89 -4.77 5.45
C ASP A 190 7.67 -6.28 5.40
N GLY A 191 8.45 -6.99 4.59
CA GLY A 191 8.30 -8.44 4.44
C GLY A 191 9.41 -9.14 3.68
N GLN A 192 9.44 -10.45 3.78
CA GLN A 192 10.22 -11.31 2.88
C GLN A 192 9.42 -11.52 1.59
N ALA A 193 10.04 -11.21 0.46
CA ALA A 193 9.41 -11.21 -0.85
C ALA A 193 10.20 -12.01 -1.88
N SER A 194 9.50 -12.39 -2.94
CA SER A 194 10.04 -12.81 -4.22
C SER A 194 9.55 -11.86 -5.31
N ALA A 195 10.39 -11.58 -6.30
CA ALA A 195 10.04 -10.74 -7.45
C ALA A 195 10.29 -11.50 -8.77
N ASP A 196 9.35 -11.43 -9.71
CA ASP A 196 9.50 -11.92 -11.09
C ASP A 196 9.11 -10.79 -12.05
N LEU A 197 10.07 -10.33 -12.84
CA LEU A 197 9.90 -9.32 -13.88
C LEU A 197 10.00 -10.02 -15.24
N ARG A 198 9.02 -9.75 -16.11
CA ARG A 198 9.00 -10.22 -17.50
C ARG A 198 8.67 -9.08 -18.42
N VAL A 199 9.36 -9.02 -19.57
CA VAL A 199 9.04 -8.07 -20.63
C VAL A 199 8.55 -8.86 -21.84
N SER A 200 7.28 -8.70 -22.15
CA SER A 200 6.64 -9.30 -23.34
C SER A 200 6.37 -8.24 -24.40
N ALA A 201 5.94 -8.65 -25.59
CA ALA A 201 5.42 -7.76 -26.62
C ALA A 201 3.99 -8.15 -26.97
N ASP A 202 3.14 -7.17 -27.23
CA ASP A 202 1.77 -7.40 -27.71
C ASP A 202 1.75 -7.74 -29.22
N ALA A 203 0.54 -7.97 -29.76
CA ALA A 203 0.35 -8.30 -31.18
C ALA A 203 0.83 -7.19 -32.14
N ASN A 204 0.97 -5.95 -31.67
CA ASN A 204 1.44 -4.80 -32.43
C ASN A 204 2.95 -4.53 -32.20
N GLY A 205 3.65 -5.39 -31.43
CA GLY A 205 5.06 -5.22 -31.08
C GLY A 205 5.32 -4.21 -29.97
N GLN A 206 4.30 -3.71 -29.26
CA GLN A 206 4.48 -2.83 -28.11
C GLN A 206 4.92 -3.63 -26.88
N LEU A 207 5.89 -3.10 -26.13
CA LEU A 207 6.39 -3.77 -24.94
C LEU A 207 5.35 -3.75 -23.81
N LEU A 208 5.25 -4.87 -23.09
CA LEU A 208 4.41 -5.07 -21.93
C LEU A 208 5.26 -5.62 -20.78
N PRO A 209 5.96 -4.75 -20.04
CA PRO A 209 6.61 -5.11 -18.79
C PRO A 209 5.57 -5.51 -17.73
N ALA A 210 5.82 -6.62 -17.06
CA ALA A 210 5.03 -7.12 -15.94
C ALA A 210 5.96 -7.48 -14.78
N LEU A 211 5.69 -6.96 -13.59
CA LEU A 211 6.40 -7.26 -12.34
C LEU A 211 5.41 -7.88 -11.36
N ALA A 212 5.65 -9.12 -10.97
CA ALA A 212 4.94 -9.82 -9.91
C ALA A 212 5.80 -9.82 -8.65
N LEU A 213 5.32 -9.17 -7.59
CA LEU A 213 5.93 -9.17 -6.27
C LEU A 213 5.03 -9.97 -5.31
N GLN A 214 5.59 -10.96 -4.64
CA GLN A 214 4.88 -11.75 -3.63
C GLN A 214 5.63 -11.73 -2.31
N MET A 215 4.98 -11.24 -1.25
CA MET A 215 5.49 -11.34 0.12
C MET A 215 4.84 -12.52 0.82
N GLN A 216 5.65 -13.50 1.25
CA GLN A 216 5.15 -14.65 2.01
C GLN A 216 4.62 -14.22 3.39
N GLN A 217 5.33 -13.29 4.02
CA GLN A 217 4.96 -12.67 5.29
C GLN A 217 5.20 -11.19 5.19
N PHE A 218 4.24 -10.41 5.67
CA PHE A 218 4.34 -8.95 5.68
C PHE A 218 3.78 -8.38 6.98
N SER A 219 4.28 -7.20 7.32
CA SER A 219 3.79 -6.38 8.41
C SER A 219 3.55 -4.97 7.91
N ILE A 220 2.51 -4.31 8.41
CA ILE A 220 2.21 -2.91 8.07
C ILE A 220 2.38 -2.09 9.34
N ALA A 221 3.21 -1.07 9.24
CA ALA A 221 3.42 -0.05 10.24
C ALA A 221 3.09 1.32 9.65
N HIS A 222 3.02 2.35 10.50
CA HIS A 222 2.98 3.72 10.00
C HIS A 222 4.38 4.15 9.60
N SER A 223 4.52 4.97 8.55
CA SER A 223 5.84 5.43 8.09
C SER A 223 6.58 6.26 9.15
N ASP A 224 5.86 6.91 10.07
CA ASP A 224 6.41 7.66 11.21
C ASP A 224 6.81 6.78 12.40
N ALA A 225 6.40 5.50 12.41
CA ALA A 225 6.68 4.54 13.48
C ALA A 225 6.87 3.11 12.92
N PRO A 226 7.87 2.87 12.07
CA PRO A 226 8.02 1.60 11.33
C PRO A 226 8.25 0.38 12.24
N THR A 227 8.76 0.60 13.45
CA THR A 227 9.03 -0.48 14.43
C THR A 227 7.78 -0.96 15.19
N ARG A 228 6.61 -0.35 14.96
CA ARG A 228 5.35 -0.69 15.63
C ARG A 228 4.31 -1.17 14.60
N PRO A 229 4.43 -2.40 14.08
CA PRO A 229 3.47 -2.92 13.15
C PRO A 229 2.10 -3.13 13.82
N PHE A 230 1.04 -2.74 13.13
CA PHE A 230 -0.34 -2.90 13.59
C PHE A 230 -1.15 -3.86 12.73
N VAL A 231 -0.64 -4.24 11.55
CA VAL A 231 -1.18 -5.32 10.72
C VAL A 231 -0.08 -6.34 10.47
N GLN A 232 -0.44 -7.62 10.51
CA GLN A 232 0.45 -8.73 10.17
C GLN A 232 -0.28 -9.72 9.28
N GLY A 233 0.26 -10.00 8.10
CA GLY A 233 -0.37 -10.88 7.14
C GLY A 233 0.61 -11.83 6.48
N ARG A 234 0.06 -12.62 5.58
CA ARG A 234 0.79 -13.54 4.70
C ARG A 234 0.27 -13.37 3.29
N ASP A 235 1.07 -13.78 2.32
CA ASP A 235 0.68 -13.84 0.91
C ASP A 235 0.14 -12.51 0.37
N LEU A 236 0.89 -11.42 0.56
CA LEU A 236 0.61 -10.17 -0.14
C LEU A 236 1.15 -10.28 -1.56
N ARG A 237 0.29 -10.01 -2.55
CA ARG A 237 0.64 -10.03 -3.97
C ARG A 237 0.44 -8.64 -4.56
N LEU A 238 1.43 -8.18 -5.28
CA LEU A 238 1.42 -6.93 -6.01
C LEU A 238 1.85 -7.22 -7.44
N ASP A 239 0.89 -7.15 -8.36
CA ASP A 239 1.14 -7.29 -9.78
C ASP A 239 1.13 -5.91 -10.43
N LEU A 240 2.22 -5.57 -11.12
CA LEU A 240 2.39 -4.33 -11.85
C LEU A 240 2.45 -4.65 -13.33
N GLN A 241 1.61 -3.99 -14.13
CA GLN A 241 1.60 -4.12 -15.58
C GLN A 241 1.68 -2.73 -16.21
N THR A 242 2.64 -2.53 -17.08
CA THR A 242 2.83 -1.24 -17.74
C THR A 242 2.60 -1.38 -19.24
N ARG A 243 1.86 -0.44 -19.84
CA ARG A 243 1.80 -0.31 -21.29
C ARG A 243 2.93 0.58 -21.77
N ALA A 244 3.81 0.06 -22.61
CA ALA A 244 4.95 0.82 -23.10
C ALA A 244 4.59 1.75 -24.28
N ASP A 245 3.82 2.81 -23.98
CA ASP A 245 3.94 4.06 -24.76
C ASP A 245 5.10 4.93 -24.20
N ALA A 246 5.60 4.55 -23.02
CA ALA A 246 6.66 5.18 -22.25
C ALA A 246 8.04 4.91 -22.86
N ARG A 247 8.45 5.74 -23.82
CA ARG A 247 9.81 5.77 -24.41
C ARG A 247 10.93 6.05 -23.39
N ASN A 248 10.57 6.32 -22.13
CA ASN A 248 11.48 6.49 -21.01
C ASN A 248 10.94 5.72 -19.81
N LEU A 249 11.83 5.02 -19.09
CA LEU A 249 11.55 4.49 -17.75
C LEU A 249 10.91 5.58 -16.87
N ALA A 250 11.25 6.86 -17.10
CA ALA A 250 10.71 8.05 -16.43
C ALA A 250 9.20 8.24 -16.51
N THR A 251 8.50 7.53 -17.39
CA THR A 251 7.04 7.67 -17.61
C THR A 251 6.26 6.40 -17.27
N LEU A 252 6.93 5.35 -16.75
CA LEU A 252 6.28 4.09 -16.38
C LEU A 252 5.19 4.30 -15.32
N ARG A 253 5.37 5.23 -14.38
CA ARG A 253 4.40 5.53 -13.31
C ARG A 253 3.01 5.93 -13.81
N ASP A 254 2.95 6.70 -14.90
CA ASP A 254 1.70 7.22 -15.44
C ASP A 254 1.02 6.25 -16.42
N ALA A 255 1.66 5.12 -16.72
CA ALA A 255 1.16 4.05 -17.59
C ALA A 255 1.00 2.69 -16.87
N THR A 256 1.33 2.62 -15.56
CA THR A 256 1.32 1.37 -14.79
C THR A 256 -0.03 1.13 -14.13
N ARG A 257 -0.62 -0.02 -14.41
CA ARG A 257 -1.71 -0.60 -13.64
C ARG A 257 -1.11 -1.45 -12.53
N ALA A 258 -1.62 -1.31 -11.31
CA ALA A 258 -1.23 -2.17 -10.19
C ALA A 258 -2.45 -2.95 -9.67
N HIS A 259 -2.24 -4.20 -9.30
CA HIS A 259 -3.21 -5.04 -8.62
C HIS A 259 -2.61 -5.52 -7.30
N LEU A 260 -3.15 -5.02 -6.19
CA LEU A 260 -2.72 -5.38 -4.85
C LEU A 260 -3.76 -6.27 -4.20
N VAL A 261 -3.36 -7.47 -3.76
CA VAL A 261 -4.23 -8.43 -3.10
C VAL A 261 -3.58 -8.96 -1.83
N PHE A 262 -4.36 -9.00 -0.76
CA PHE A 262 -4.01 -9.69 0.47
C PHE A 262 -5.27 -10.16 1.21
N ALA A 263 -5.17 -11.23 1.99
CA ALA A 263 -6.30 -11.79 2.70
C ALA A 263 -5.95 -12.11 4.16
N ASN A 264 -6.96 -11.97 5.03
CA ASN A 264 -6.90 -12.39 6.43
C ASN A 264 -5.68 -11.84 7.20
N ALA A 265 -5.25 -10.62 6.87
CA ALA A 265 -4.19 -9.94 7.60
C ALA A 265 -4.70 -9.57 8.99
N ARG A 266 -4.01 -10.02 10.02
CA ARG A 266 -4.42 -9.87 11.42
C ARG A 266 -4.13 -8.46 11.90
N VAL A 267 -5.09 -7.89 12.61
CA VAL A 267 -4.94 -6.68 13.42
C VAL A 267 -4.96 -7.12 14.88
N PRO A 268 -3.81 -7.19 15.56
CA PRO A 268 -3.75 -7.68 16.94
C PRO A 268 -4.50 -6.80 17.92
N ASP A 269 -4.54 -5.49 17.66
CA ASP A 269 -5.16 -4.50 18.53
C ASP A 269 -5.83 -3.38 17.72
N LEU A 270 -7.15 -3.28 17.83
CA LEU A 270 -7.95 -2.26 17.15
C LEU A 270 -7.62 -0.83 17.60
N ARG A 271 -6.98 -0.64 18.76
CA ARG A 271 -6.54 0.69 19.23
C ARG A 271 -5.60 1.40 18.26
N ALA A 272 -4.91 0.66 17.39
CA ALA A 272 -4.08 1.23 16.33
C ALA A 272 -4.87 2.16 15.38
N TYR A 273 -6.17 1.93 15.21
CA TYR A 273 -7.02 2.76 14.35
C TYR A 273 -7.50 4.05 15.01
N ASN A 274 -7.26 4.26 16.32
CA ASN A 274 -7.71 5.46 17.01
C ASN A 274 -7.15 6.74 16.40
N ARG A 275 -5.99 6.71 15.73
CA ARG A 275 -5.43 7.88 15.03
C ARG A 275 -6.28 8.35 13.84
N TYR A 276 -7.17 7.50 13.33
CA TYR A 276 -8.05 7.79 12.20
C TYR A 276 -9.47 8.12 12.63
N LEU A 277 -9.83 7.99 13.90
CA LEU A 277 -11.19 8.15 14.40
C LEU A 277 -11.38 9.52 15.08
N PRO A 278 -12.63 10.01 15.20
CA PRO A 278 -12.93 11.19 16.01
C PRO A 278 -12.83 10.81 17.49
N GLN A 279 -11.61 10.68 18.02
CA GLN A 279 -11.29 9.97 19.29
C GLN A 279 -12.17 10.31 20.50
N GLN A 280 -12.66 11.54 20.59
CA GLN A 280 -13.57 11.94 21.68
C GLN A 280 -14.94 11.27 21.57
N GLN A 281 -15.41 11.06 20.33
CA GLN A 281 -16.73 10.52 20.02
C GLN A 281 -16.73 9.06 19.64
N LEU A 282 -15.65 8.58 19.03
CA LEU A 282 -15.51 7.20 18.61
C LEU A 282 -14.05 6.78 18.82
N ARG A 283 -13.85 5.76 19.65
CA ARG A 283 -12.53 5.15 19.84
C ARG A 283 -12.67 3.67 20.18
N PHE A 284 -11.64 2.91 19.87
CA PHE A 284 -11.47 1.53 20.33
C PHE A 284 -10.73 1.50 21.67
N ASP A 285 -11.23 0.68 22.59
CA ASP A 285 -10.56 0.24 23.83
C ASP A 285 -9.78 -1.06 23.65
N GLY A 286 -10.03 -1.76 22.55
CA GLY A 286 -9.36 -2.99 22.19
C GLY A 286 -10.26 -3.93 21.41
N GLY A 287 -9.83 -5.18 21.33
CA GLY A 287 -10.37 -6.17 20.40
C GLY A 287 -9.36 -6.45 19.29
N ASN A 288 -9.67 -7.41 18.45
CA ASN A 288 -8.82 -7.83 17.35
C ASN A 288 -9.62 -7.85 16.06
N GLY A 289 -8.91 -7.95 14.94
CA GLY A 289 -9.56 -8.00 13.64
C GLY A 289 -8.75 -8.68 12.58
N VAL A 290 -9.37 -8.77 11.41
CA VAL A 290 -8.81 -9.24 10.16
C VAL A 290 -9.14 -8.25 9.06
N LEU A 291 -8.19 -8.02 8.17
CA LEU A 291 -8.29 -7.15 7.02
C LEU A 291 -7.96 -7.95 5.76
N SER A 292 -8.77 -7.78 4.73
CA SER A 292 -8.48 -8.27 3.38
C SER A 292 -8.69 -7.15 2.39
N GLY A 293 -7.89 -7.12 1.33
CA GLY A 293 -7.96 -6.09 0.31
C GLY A 293 -7.71 -6.66 -1.08
N ASP A 294 -8.43 -6.11 -2.05
CA ASP A 294 -8.23 -6.31 -3.47
C ASP A 294 -8.38 -4.93 -4.13
N LEU A 295 -7.27 -4.34 -4.57
CA LEU A 295 -7.21 -2.97 -5.08
C LEU A 295 -6.67 -2.98 -6.51
N GLN A 296 -7.45 -2.46 -7.46
CA GLN A 296 -7.02 -2.22 -8.83
C GLN A 296 -6.75 -0.73 -9.01
N ILE A 297 -5.48 -0.42 -9.22
CA ILE A 297 -4.95 0.93 -9.37
C ILE A 297 -4.68 1.15 -10.85
N GLU A 298 -5.40 2.08 -11.45
CA GLU A 298 -5.25 2.50 -12.83
C GLU A 298 -4.12 3.51 -13.00
N PRO A 299 -3.61 3.68 -14.25
CA PRO A 299 -2.57 4.63 -14.54
C PRO A 299 -2.92 6.06 -14.06
N GLY A 300 -1.93 6.73 -13.46
CA GLY A 300 -2.10 8.01 -12.76
C GLY A 300 -2.50 7.89 -11.29
N GLY A 301 -2.57 6.69 -10.72
CA GLY A 301 -2.86 6.47 -9.29
C GLY A 301 -4.35 6.55 -8.93
N ARG A 302 -5.23 6.35 -9.92
CA ARG A 302 -6.68 6.33 -9.71
C ARG A 302 -7.13 4.92 -9.35
N ILE A 303 -7.93 4.74 -8.30
CA ILE A 303 -8.58 3.46 -8.03
C ILE A 303 -9.79 3.32 -8.95
N GLY A 304 -9.71 2.40 -9.90
CA GLY A 304 -10.85 2.04 -10.75
C GLY A 304 -11.89 1.27 -9.94
N LYS A 305 -11.48 0.14 -9.36
CA LYS A 305 -12.28 -0.72 -8.48
C LYS A 305 -11.40 -1.24 -7.34
N GLY A 306 -11.93 -1.23 -6.13
CA GLY A 306 -11.28 -1.84 -4.98
C GLY A 306 -12.30 -2.37 -3.98
N GLY A 307 -11.90 -3.39 -3.23
CA GLY A 307 -12.66 -3.97 -2.14
C GLY A 307 -11.79 -4.05 -0.90
N LEU A 308 -12.32 -3.61 0.23
CA LEU A 308 -11.75 -3.86 1.56
C LEU A 308 -12.77 -4.61 2.40
N ARG A 309 -12.34 -5.73 2.98
CA ARG A 309 -13.12 -6.49 3.95
C ARG A 309 -12.47 -6.38 5.31
N ILE A 310 -13.23 -5.88 6.28
CA ILE A 310 -12.80 -5.70 7.66
C ILE A 310 -13.68 -6.59 8.52
N GLY A 311 -13.07 -7.43 9.35
CA GLY A 311 -13.75 -8.16 10.41
C GLY A 311 -13.14 -7.79 11.74
N ALA A 312 -13.94 -7.40 12.72
CA ALA A 312 -13.52 -7.15 14.09
C ALA A 312 -14.32 -8.06 15.02
N ARG A 313 -13.62 -8.68 15.97
CA ARG A 313 -14.21 -9.61 16.94
C ARG A 313 -13.96 -9.13 18.35
N ALA A 314 -14.97 -9.28 19.21
CA ALA A 314 -14.94 -8.79 20.58
C ALA A 314 -14.41 -7.34 20.68
N ALA A 315 -14.78 -6.52 19.69
CA ALA A 315 -14.41 -5.12 19.62
C ALA A 315 -15.01 -4.40 20.82
N ARG A 316 -14.16 -3.72 21.57
CA ARG A 316 -14.57 -2.84 22.66
C ARG A 316 -14.38 -1.43 22.15
N LEU A 317 -15.46 -0.67 22.05
CA LEU A 317 -15.44 0.67 21.49
C LEU A 317 -16.28 1.60 22.35
N GLN A 318 -15.93 2.88 22.41
CA GLN A 318 -16.82 3.89 22.95
C GLN A 318 -17.36 4.73 21.82
N PHE A 319 -18.67 4.95 21.84
CA PHE A 319 -19.35 5.85 20.92
C PHE A 319 -20.21 6.84 21.68
N ALA A 320 -19.99 8.14 21.48
CA ALA A 320 -20.72 9.22 22.13
C ALA A 320 -20.85 9.03 23.66
N GLY A 321 -19.80 8.51 24.30
CA GLY A 321 -19.74 8.20 25.74
C GLY A 321 -20.46 6.91 26.19
N LEU A 322 -21.01 6.11 25.28
CA LEU A 322 -21.52 4.77 25.56
C LEU A 322 -20.43 3.72 25.32
N ALA A 323 -20.24 2.82 26.27
CA ALA A 323 -19.38 1.65 26.07
C ALA A 323 -20.15 0.57 25.28
N LEU A 324 -19.54 0.13 24.18
CA LEU A 324 -20.09 -0.84 23.25
C LEU A 324 -19.13 -2.04 23.16
N ARG A 325 -19.70 -3.24 23.11
CA ARG A 325 -18.95 -4.49 22.90
C ARG A 325 -19.64 -5.35 21.87
N GLY A 326 -18.93 -5.85 20.86
CA GLY A 326 -19.48 -6.85 19.95
C GLY A 326 -18.61 -7.06 18.72
N ASP A 327 -19.25 -7.45 17.62
CA ASP A 327 -18.57 -7.80 16.37
C ASP A 327 -18.94 -6.83 15.25
N VAL A 328 -17.98 -6.55 14.38
CA VAL A 328 -18.15 -5.68 13.21
C VAL A 328 -17.67 -6.42 11.98
N ASP A 329 -18.47 -6.44 10.91
CA ASP A 329 -17.99 -6.81 9.59
C ASP A 329 -18.32 -5.69 8.61
N ALA A 330 -17.32 -5.18 7.91
CA ALA A 330 -17.48 -4.17 6.87
C ALA A 330 -16.98 -4.71 5.53
N ASP A 331 -17.80 -4.55 4.50
CA ASP A 331 -17.45 -4.77 3.10
C ASP A 331 -17.51 -3.40 2.42
N LEU A 332 -16.34 -2.82 2.17
CA LEU A 332 -16.17 -1.49 1.63
C LEU A 332 -15.77 -1.58 0.16
N ARG A 333 -16.57 -0.95 -0.70
CA ARG A 333 -16.33 -0.86 -2.14
C ARG A 333 -15.73 0.51 -2.45
N LEU A 334 -14.44 0.51 -2.76
CA LEU A 334 -13.70 1.71 -3.15
C LEU A 334 -13.89 1.91 -4.65
N GLN A 335 -14.52 3.02 -5.03
CA GLN A 335 -14.76 3.37 -6.42
C GLN A 335 -14.29 4.79 -6.72
N ARG A 336 -13.86 5.03 -7.96
CA ARG A 336 -13.48 6.36 -8.46
C ARG A 336 -12.56 7.10 -7.47
N GLY A 337 -11.59 6.36 -6.92
CA GLY A 337 -10.68 6.87 -5.92
C GLY A 337 -9.47 7.56 -6.53
N ASP A 338 -8.91 8.54 -5.85
CA ASP A 338 -7.60 9.11 -6.16
C ASP A 338 -6.69 8.84 -4.96
N LEU A 339 -5.66 7.99 -5.16
CA LEU A 339 -4.72 7.63 -4.11
C LEU A 339 -3.86 8.82 -3.66
N ARG A 340 -3.56 9.77 -4.56
CA ARG A 340 -2.73 10.95 -4.24
C ARG A 340 -3.54 11.98 -3.46
N ALA A 341 -4.79 12.19 -3.87
CA ALA A 341 -5.72 13.06 -3.15
C ALA A 341 -6.33 12.39 -1.91
N GLU A 342 -6.14 11.07 -1.75
CA GLU A 342 -6.68 10.25 -0.66
C GLU A 342 -8.20 10.32 -0.56
N ASN A 343 -8.88 10.45 -1.70
CA ASN A 343 -10.32 10.63 -1.79
C ASN A 343 -10.97 9.40 -2.43
N PHE A 344 -12.01 8.88 -1.81
CA PHE A 344 -12.68 7.65 -2.22
C PHE A 344 -14.19 7.78 -2.20
N ARG A 345 -14.88 7.11 -3.11
CA ARG A 345 -16.32 6.85 -2.99
C ARG A 345 -16.54 5.46 -2.43
N LEU A 346 -17.44 5.36 -1.45
CA LEU A 346 -17.80 4.15 -0.71
C LEU A 346 -19.21 3.65 -1.05
N ASP A 347 -19.74 4.04 -2.20
CA ASP A 347 -21.10 3.70 -2.62
C ASP A 347 -21.30 2.16 -2.68
N ALA A 348 -22.46 1.70 -2.21
CA ALA A 348 -22.82 0.29 -2.08
C ALA A 348 -21.95 -0.53 -1.10
N SER A 349 -21.20 0.14 -0.22
CA SER A 349 -20.52 -0.50 0.91
C SER A 349 -21.52 -0.89 2.01
N THR A 350 -21.24 -1.96 2.73
CA THR A 350 -22.09 -2.45 3.82
C THR A 350 -21.29 -2.62 5.10
N ILE A 351 -21.83 -2.17 6.22
CA ILE A 351 -21.28 -2.40 7.56
C ILE A 351 -22.33 -3.14 8.37
N GLN A 352 -21.93 -4.21 9.04
CA GLN A 352 -22.77 -5.04 9.89
C GLN A 352 -22.21 -5.02 11.30
N LEU A 353 -23.08 -4.65 12.25
CA LEU A 353 -22.84 -4.73 13.68
C LEU A 353 -23.61 -5.93 14.21
N ARG A 354 -22.94 -6.84 14.90
CA ARG A 354 -23.55 -8.05 15.48
C ARG A 354 -23.17 -8.18 16.95
N ASN A 355 -24.07 -8.84 17.70
CA ASN A 355 -23.85 -9.15 19.11
C ASN A 355 -23.46 -7.92 19.95
N ILE A 356 -24.01 -6.74 19.61
CA ILE A 356 -23.66 -5.51 20.29
C ILE A 356 -24.32 -5.51 21.68
N GLY A 357 -23.48 -5.30 22.68
CA GLY A 357 -23.84 -5.07 24.07
C GLY A 357 -23.61 -3.62 24.46
N PHE A 358 -24.57 -3.01 25.15
CA PHE A 358 -24.50 -1.65 25.71
C PHE A 358 -25.48 -1.46 26.86
N THR A 359 -25.28 -0.40 27.65
CA THR A 359 -26.25 0.02 28.67
C THR A 359 -27.27 0.96 28.05
N GLY A 360 -28.55 0.58 28.12
CA GLY A 360 -29.67 1.35 27.62
C GLY A 360 -29.98 2.60 28.45
N PRO A 361 -30.92 3.44 27.99
CA PRO A 361 -31.32 4.67 28.68
C PRO A 361 -31.98 4.42 30.04
N ASP A 362 -32.54 3.22 30.23
CA ASP A 362 -33.15 2.69 31.44
C ASP A 362 -32.11 2.17 32.47
N GLY A 363 -30.81 2.23 32.13
CA GLY A 363 -29.73 1.66 32.92
C GLY A 363 -29.61 0.13 32.79
N GLN A 364 -30.47 -0.50 31.98
CA GLN A 364 -30.45 -1.95 31.78
C GLN A 364 -29.39 -2.31 30.74
N ARG A 365 -28.71 -3.43 30.97
CA ARG A 365 -27.79 -3.98 29.99
C ARG A 365 -28.59 -4.66 28.87
N ARG A 366 -28.25 -4.30 27.63
CA ARG A 366 -28.81 -4.89 26.42
C ARG A 366 -27.70 -5.61 25.70
N ASP A 367 -27.96 -6.83 25.26
CA ASP A 367 -27.02 -7.65 24.48
C ASP A 367 -27.71 -8.20 23.22
N GLY A 368 -26.93 -8.56 22.21
CA GLY A 368 -27.47 -9.10 20.95
C GLY A 368 -28.11 -8.05 20.04
N TRP A 369 -27.86 -6.76 20.26
CA TRP A 369 -28.30 -5.73 19.33
C TRP A 369 -27.51 -5.84 18.02
N TRP A 370 -28.16 -5.52 16.90
CA TRP A 370 -27.56 -5.58 15.59
C TRP A 370 -28.00 -4.42 14.73
N ALA A 371 -27.15 -4.05 13.78
CA ALA A 371 -27.48 -3.08 12.74
C ALA A 371 -26.78 -3.47 11.43
N ARG A 372 -27.46 -3.20 10.31
CA ARG A 372 -26.92 -3.30 8.96
C ARG A 372 -26.99 -1.93 8.31
N ILE A 373 -25.84 -1.33 8.08
CA ILE A 373 -25.67 0.00 7.51
C ILE A 373 -25.24 -0.17 6.06
N VAL A 374 -25.93 0.51 5.15
CA VAL A 374 -25.59 0.59 3.72
C VAL A 374 -25.22 2.04 3.41
N LEU A 375 -24.05 2.22 2.80
CA LEU A 375 -23.52 3.51 2.36
C LEU A 375 -24.01 3.75 0.93
N GLU A 376 -24.86 4.75 0.71
CA GLU A 376 -25.55 4.94 -0.58
C GLU A 376 -24.81 5.92 -1.49
N ASP A 377 -24.58 7.13 -1.02
CA ASP A 377 -23.76 8.16 -1.67
C ASP A 377 -22.80 8.67 -0.61
N THR A 378 -21.62 8.07 -0.51
CA THR A 378 -20.66 8.37 0.56
C THR A 378 -19.27 8.60 0.02
N ARG A 379 -18.66 9.70 0.46
CA ARG A 379 -17.30 10.10 0.14
C ARG A 379 -16.46 10.04 1.40
N MET A 380 -15.23 9.55 1.25
CA MET A 380 -14.25 9.47 2.31
C MET A 380 -12.96 10.16 1.88
N GLN A 381 -12.42 10.98 2.77
CA GLN A 381 -11.12 11.62 2.68
C GLN A 381 -10.24 10.93 3.73
N TRP A 382 -9.29 10.12 3.28
CA TRP A 382 -8.43 9.31 4.17
C TRP A 382 -7.28 10.12 4.81
N ARG A 383 -6.98 11.30 4.25
CA ARG A 383 -5.96 12.21 4.77
C ARG A 383 -6.32 12.67 6.18
N GLN A 384 -5.35 12.70 7.10
CA GLN A 384 -5.59 13.23 8.44
C GLN A 384 -5.81 14.75 8.40
N PRO A 385 -6.88 15.30 9.01
CA PRO A 385 -7.95 14.58 9.72
C PRO A 385 -8.93 13.89 8.76
N VAL A 386 -9.26 12.61 9.06
CA VAL A 386 -10.18 11.82 8.23
C VAL A 386 -11.54 12.50 8.13
N GLY A 387 -12.09 12.51 6.92
CA GLY A 387 -13.40 13.08 6.61
C GLY A 387 -14.32 12.05 5.97
N VAL A 388 -15.58 12.02 6.37
CA VAL A 388 -16.63 11.19 5.74
C VAL A 388 -17.89 12.02 5.58
N ASP A 389 -18.45 12.04 4.37
CA ASP A 389 -19.70 12.73 4.08
C ASP A 389 -20.60 11.85 3.22
N GLY A 390 -21.86 11.66 3.61
CA GLY A 390 -22.76 10.87 2.79
C GLY A 390 -24.13 10.58 3.35
N ARG A 391 -24.91 9.83 2.56
CA ARG A 391 -26.20 9.26 2.94
C ARG A 391 -26.05 7.79 3.32
N VAL A 392 -26.68 7.43 4.43
CA VAL A 392 -26.71 6.06 4.94
C VAL A 392 -28.14 5.57 5.10
N ARG A 393 -28.32 4.27 4.89
CA ARG A 393 -29.55 3.55 5.22
C ARG A 393 -29.21 2.43 6.18
N ILE A 394 -29.92 2.38 7.30
CA ILE A 394 -29.64 1.46 8.41
C ILE A 394 -30.89 0.63 8.66
N GLN A 395 -30.71 -0.69 8.70
CA GLN A 395 -31.68 -1.61 9.29
C GLN A 395 -31.18 -1.95 10.68
N VAL A 396 -32.04 -1.86 11.67
CA VAL A 396 -31.65 -2.03 13.06
C VAL A 396 -32.66 -2.89 13.79
N ARG A 397 -32.20 -3.64 14.80
CA ARG A 397 -33.05 -4.48 15.66
C ARG A 397 -34.22 -3.70 16.26
N ASP A 398 -33.92 -2.52 16.79
CA ASP A 398 -34.84 -1.61 17.48
C ASP A 398 -34.17 -0.24 17.69
N LEU A 399 -34.89 0.72 18.28
CA LEU A 399 -34.37 2.06 18.56
C LEU A 399 -33.71 2.22 19.94
N ALA A 400 -33.44 1.13 20.66
CA ALA A 400 -32.83 1.17 22.00
C ALA A 400 -31.55 2.01 22.03
N PHE A 401 -30.67 1.77 21.06
CA PHE A 401 -29.38 2.45 20.95
C PHE A 401 -29.54 3.95 20.64
N LEU A 402 -30.44 4.31 19.71
CA LEU A 402 -30.72 5.70 19.38
C LEU A 402 -31.25 6.46 20.61
N MET A 403 -32.14 5.84 21.39
CA MET A 403 -32.67 6.44 22.61
C MET A 403 -31.59 6.67 23.68
N ALA A 404 -30.64 5.74 23.83
CA ALA A 404 -29.50 5.86 24.75
C ALA A 404 -28.57 7.05 24.43
N LEU A 405 -28.57 7.55 23.19
CA LEU A 405 -27.78 8.72 22.79
C LEU A 405 -28.39 10.05 23.27
N TYR A 406 -29.73 10.13 23.34
CA TYR A 406 -30.45 11.37 23.66
C TYR A 406 -30.86 11.50 25.13
N ALA A 407 -31.13 10.39 25.80
CA ALA A 407 -31.53 10.38 27.19
C ALA A 407 -30.76 9.29 27.94
N ARG A 408 -30.13 9.65 29.06
CA ARG A 408 -29.30 8.73 29.87
C ARG A 408 -29.91 8.48 31.25
N ASP A 409 -31.09 9.00 31.46
CA ASP A 409 -31.74 9.20 32.74
C ASP A 409 -33.23 8.84 32.62
N ARG A 410 -33.85 8.53 33.76
CA ARG A 410 -35.24 8.00 33.83
C ARG A 410 -36.33 9.02 33.47
N SER A 411 -35.98 10.19 32.94
CA SER A 411 -36.90 11.27 32.57
C SER A 411 -37.67 11.02 31.27
N ILE A 412 -37.46 9.88 30.61
CA ILE A 412 -38.13 9.50 29.35
C ILE A 412 -39.61 9.16 29.61
N PRO A 413 -40.56 9.74 28.86
CA PRO A 413 -41.96 9.35 28.94
C PRO A 413 -42.17 7.84 28.76
N ASN A 414 -42.99 7.21 29.61
CA ASN A 414 -43.19 5.75 29.63
C ASN A 414 -43.58 5.16 28.26
N TRP A 415 -44.33 5.89 27.44
CA TRP A 415 -44.71 5.41 26.11
C TRP A 415 -43.52 5.39 25.14
N MET A 416 -42.53 6.29 25.29
CA MET A 416 -41.31 6.30 24.48
C MET A 416 -40.39 5.13 24.83
N LEU A 417 -40.43 4.64 26.06
CA LEU A 417 -39.75 3.38 26.43
C LEU A 417 -40.29 2.19 25.64
N ARG A 418 -41.52 2.25 25.10
CA ARG A 418 -42.04 1.17 24.23
C ARG A 418 -41.42 1.18 22.83
N LEU A 419 -40.88 2.32 22.36
CA LEU A 419 -40.20 2.42 21.04
C LEU A 419 -38.97 1.53 20.97
N VAL A 420 -38.34 1.38 22.13
CA VAL A 420 -37.12 0.63 22.35
C VAL A 420 -37.30 -0.86 22.09
N ASP A 421 -38.51 -1.39 22.26
CA ASP A 421 -38.83 -2.81 22.01
C ASP A 421 -39.90 -2.99 20.89
N ALA A 422 -40.16 -1.93 20.11
CA ALA A 422 -41.19 -1.92 19.07
C ALA A 422 -40.79 -2.65 17.78
N GLY A 423 -39.70 -3.42 17.80
CA GLY A 423 -39.20 -4.24 16.71
C GLY A 423 -38.31 -3.50 15.72
N GLN A 424 -38.01 -4.18 14.62
CA GLN A 424 -37.05 -3.70 13.61
C GLN A 424 -37.47 -2.35 13.03
N ALA A 425 -36.48 -1.50 12.77
CA ALA A 425 -36.68 -0.18 12.20
C ALA A 425 -35.82 0.01 10.96
N GLN A 426 -36.36 0.74 9.99
CA GLN A 426 -35.58 1.28 8.88
C GLN A 426 -35.25 2.72 9.18
N VAL A 427 -33.97 3.06 9.08
CA VAL A 427 -33.44 4.38 9.36
C VAL A 427 -32.73 4.91 8.12
N THR A 428 -32.97 6.16 7.77
CA THR A 428 -32.20 6.89 6.75
C THR A 428 -31.61 8.14 7.39
N GLY A 429 -30.43 8.56 6.97
CA GLY A 429 -29.83 9.79 7.49
C GLY A 429 -28.67 10.29 6.65
N ARG A 430 -28.28 11.54 6.90
CA ARG A 430 -27.02 12.11 6.41
C ARG A 430 -25.99 12.12 7.52
N VAL A 431 -24.78 11.69 7.20
CA VAL A 431 -23.64 11.67 8.11
C VAL A 431 -22.57 12.59 7.55
N HIS A 432 -22.05 13.44 8.41
CA HIS A 432 -20.88 14.25 8.14
C HIS A 432 -19.92 14.12 9.31
N TRP A 433 -18.71 13.69 9.03
CA TRP A 433 -17.63 13.58 10.00
C TRP A 433 -16.42 14.31 9.44
N GLN A 434 -15.87 15.22 10.24
CA GLN A 434 -14.63 15.90 9.96
C GLN A 434 -13.88 16.18 11.26
N GLY A 435 -12.66 15.66 11.38
CA GLY A 435 -11.86 15.84 12.60
C GLY A 435 -12.53 15.22 13.82
N ASP A 436 -12.84 16.04 14.82
CA ASP A 436 -13.50 15.66 16.07
C ASP A 436 -15.04 15.82 16.04
N THR A 437 -15.58 16.33 14.93
CA THR A 437 -16.98 16.67 14.78
C THR A 437 -17.70 15.57 14.00
N VAL A 438 -18.76 15.03 14.60
CA VAL A 438 -19.66 14.05 13.98
C VAL A 438 -21.07 14.63 13.98
N ILE A 439 -21.66 14.80 12.80
CA ILE A 439 -23.01 15.28 12.59
C ILE A 439 -23.81 14.17 11.92
N VAL A 440 -24.96 13.86 12.51
CA VAL A 440 -26.00 13.04 11.92
C VAL A 440 -27.22 13.93 11.76
N ASP A 441 -27.68 14.12 10.53
CA ASP A 441 -28.79 15.02 10.24
C ASP A 441 -29.85 14.34 9.39
N ARG A 442 -31.08 14.86 9.47
CA ARG A 442 -32.25 14.29 8.78
C ARG A 442 -32.37 12.78 9.01
N LEU A 443 -32.09 12.33 10.24
CA LEU A 443 -32.29 10.94 10.61
C LEU A 443 -33.78 10.68 10.70
N GLN A 444 -34.27 9.72 9.94
CA GLN A 444 -35.67 9.30 9.95
C GLN A 444 -35.71 7.81 10.19
N ALA A 445 -36.25 7.39 11.33
CA ALA A 445 -36.45 6.01 11.71
C ALA A 445 -37.94 5.70 11.77
N ARG A 446 -38.39 4.67 11.07
CA ARG A 446 -39.81 4.32 11.03
C ARG A 446 -40.04 2.81 10.98
N ASN A 447 -41.18 2.40 11.51
CA ASN A 447 -41.78 1.10 11.27
C ASN A 447 -43.31 1.23 11.23
N GLN A 448 -44.04 0.10 11.32
CA GLN A 448 -45.51 0.11 11.28
C GLN A 448 -46.17 0.81 12.47
N ARG A 449 -45.44 1.03 13.57
CA ARG A 449 -45.97 1.51 14.86
C ARG A 449 -45.52 2.92 15.22
N PHE A 450 -44.34 3.33 14.77
CA PHE A 450 -43.75 4.62 15.14
C PHE A 450 -43.01 5.31 13.99
N GLN A 451 -42.80 6.61 14.20
CA GLN A 451 -41.87 7.44 13.44
C GLN A 451 -41.00 8.24 14.41
N VAL A 452 -39.70 8.29 14.16
CA VAL A 452 -38.73 9.07 14.91
C VAL A 452 -37.88 9.88 13.94
N ASP A 453 -37.87 11.20 14.12
CA ASP A 453 -37.03 12.13 13.35
C ASP A 453 -35.97 12.70 14.29
N ALA A 454 -34.69 12.67 13.90
CA ALA A 454 -33.60 13.09 14.78
C ALA A 454 -32.47 13.81 14.04
N ARG A 455 -31.77 14.67 14.77
CA ARG A 455 -30.54 15.34 14.34
C ARG A 455 -29.61 15.47 15.54
N LEU A 456 -28.32 15.18 15.35
CA LEU A 456 -27.32 15.09 16.39
C LEU A 456 -25.99 15.68 15.90
N ARG A 457 -25.42 16.59 16.68
CA ARG A 457 -24.04 17.08 16.53
C ARG A 457 -23.26 16.70 17.78
N LEU A 458 -22.16 16.01 17.56
CA LEU A 458 -21.18 15.62 18.56
C LEU A 458 -19.88 16.38 18.23
N GLN A 459 -19.44 17.26 19.14
CA GLN A 459 -18.20 18.01 18.97
C GLN A 459 -17.51 18.14 20.32
N GLY A 460 -16.29 17.65 20.42
CA GLY A 460 -15.58 17.59 21.70
C GLY A 460 -16.36 16.80 22.77
N SER A 461 -16.59 17.39 23.95
CA SER A 461 -17.52 16.84 24.96
C SER A 461 -18.96 17.31 24.80
N GLN A 462 -19.20 18.25 23.88
CA GLN A 462 -20.52 18.85 23.66
C GLN A 462 -21.37 17.97 22.76
N ARG A 463 -22.64 17.85 23.16
CA ARG A 463 -23.67 17.13 22.42
C ARG A 463 -24.84 18.06 22.25
N SER A 464 -25.31 18.20 21.02
CA SER A 464 -26.47 19.01 20.71
C SER A 464 -27.33 18.33 19.67
N GLY A 465 -28.64 18.50 19.73
CA GLY A 465 -29.52 17.85 18.79
C GLY A 465 -30.98 17.99 19.16
N SER A 466 -31.83 17.48 18.29
CA SER A 466 -33.25 17.34 18.56
C SER A 466 -33.73 15.98 18.08
N LEU A 467 -34.71 15.41 18.78
CA LEU A 467 -35.39 14.18 18.41
C LEU A 467 -36.88 14.39 18.61
N LEU A 468 -37.67 13.97 17.64
CA LEU A 468 -39.13 13.91 17.68
C LEU A 468 -39.53 12.45 17.55
N ALA A 469 -40.27 11.94 18.52
CA ALA A 469 -40.87 10.61 18.47
C ALA A 469 -42.38 10.72 18.33
N ARG A 470 -42.96 9.82 17.52
CA ARG A 470 -44.39 9.73 17.24
C ARG A 470 -44.85 8.28 17.33
N TRP A 471 -45.95 8.06 18.05
CA TRP A 471 -46.62 6.75 18.15
C TRP A 471 -48.14 6.98 18.14
N GLY A 472 -48.79 6.68 17.02
CA GLY A 472 -50.21 7.01 16.85
C GLY A 472 -50.46 8.51 17.03
N MET A 473 -51.32 8.88 17.98
CA MET A 473 -51.60 10.28 18.32
C MET A 473 -50.58 10.91 19.28
N LEU A 474 -49.71 10.11 19.89
CA LEU A 474 -48.72 10.58 20.86
C LEU A 474 -47.50 11.15 20.13
N SER A 475 -47.05 12.32 20.57
CA SER A 475 -45.79 12.91 20.13
C SER A 475 -45.03 13.51 21.29
N ALA A 476 -43.71 13.34 21.31
CA ALA A 476 -42.83 14.07 22.20
C ALA A 476 -41.54 14.40 21.45
N ALA A 477 -40.99 15.57 21.77
CA ALA A 477 -39.70 15.98 21.29
C ALA A 477 -38.75 16.18 22.46
N VAL A 478 -37.46 15.97 22.20
CA VAL A 478 -36.39 16.24 23.14
C VAL A 478 -35.32 17.06 22.45
N GLY A 479 -34.95 18.17 23.08
CA GLY A 479 -33.76 18.94 22.77
C GLY A 479 -32.59 18.45 23.62
N LEU A 480 -31.45 18.24 22.99
CA LEU A 480 -30.20 17.99 23.68
C LEU A 480 -29.35 19.26 23.55
N ARG A 481 -29.00 19.88 24.69
CA ARG A 481 -28.00 20.94 24.79
C ARG A 481 -27.09 20.60 25.99
N GLY A 482 -25.93 20.00 25.71
CA GLY A 482 -25.05 19.49 26.76
C GLY A 482 -25.48 18.12 27.28
N GLN A 483 -25.64 17.98 28.60
CA GLN A 483 -25.99 16.70 29.25
C GLN A 483 -27.45 16.58 29.67
N THR A 484 -28.19 17.71 29.72
CA THR A 484 -29.58 17.74 30.18
C THR A 484 -30.56 17.69 29.01
N PRO A 485 -31.48 16.72 28.97
CA PRO A 485 -32.54 16.67 27.96
C PRO A 485 -33.65 17.70 28.29
N GLU A 486 -34.07 18.46 27.29
CA GLU A 486 -35.19 19.42 27.34
C GLU A 486 -36.42 18.80 26.66
N TRP A 487 -37.45 18.46 27.44
CA TRP A 487 -38.63 17.75 26.94
C TRP A 487 -39.74 18.70 26.48
N HIS A 488 -40.29 18.43 25.29
CA HIS A 488 -41.43 19.13 24.72
C HIS A 488 -42.54 18.12 24.41
N LEU A 489 -43.63 18.16 25.18
CA LEU A 489 -44.78 17.25 25.02
C LEU A 489 -45.95 17.91 24.30
N LEU A 490 -46.05 19.23 24.40
CA LEU A 490 -47.06 20.05 23.73
C LEU A 490 -46.46 20.64 22.46
N ARG A 491 -47.18 20.58 21.34
CA ARG A 491 -46.72 21.07 20.02
C ARG A 491 -45.30 20.60 19.68
N ALA A 492 -45.01 19.35 20.05
CA ALA A 492 -43.70 18.73 19.84
C ALA A 492 -43.28 18.73 18.36
N PRO A 493 -44.18 18.46 17.39
CA PRO A 493 -43.85 18.54 15.97
C PRO A 493 -43.43 19.94 15.52
N GLU A 494 -44.18 20.97 15.93
CA GLU A 494 -43.92 22.37 15.58
C GLU A 494 -42.59 22.83 16.19
N TRP A 495 -42.32 22.44 17.43
CA TRP A 495 -41.04 22.73 18.07
C TRP A 495 -39.86 22.09 17.33
N TYR A 496 -40.00 20.83 16.89
CA TYR A 496 -38.95 20.13 16.15
C TYR A 496 -38.70 20.75 14.77
N GLN A 497 -39.77 21.15 14.07
CA GLN A 497 -39.68 21.81 12.76
C GLN A 497 -39.04 23.20 12.85
N ALA A 498 -39.17 23.89 13.99
CA ALA A 498 -38.50 25.17 14.23
C ALA A 498 -36.98 25.04 14.46
N GLN A 499 -36.46 23.82 14.70
CA GLN A 499 -35.04 23.62 14.89
C GLN A 499 -34.29 23.67 13.55
N PRO A 500 -33.10 24.32 13.49
CA PRO A 500 -32.33 24.41 12.26
C PRO A 500 -31.75 23.06 11.85
N ASP A 501 -31.69 22.82 10.54
CA ASP A 501 -30.94 21.68 9.98
C ASP A 501 -29.44 21.83 10.28
N LEU A 502 -28.78 20.71 10.55
CA LEU A 502 -27.35 20.70 10.92
C LEU A 502 -26.45 20.65 9.69
N LEU A 503 -26.96 20.13 8.57
CA LEU A 503 -26.30 20.02 7.28
C LEU A 503 -27.16 20.68 6.20
N ARG A 504 -26.56 21.59 5.42
CA ARG A 504 -27.22 22.29 4.32
C ARG A 504 -27.61 21.35 3.16
#